data_AF-A0A707PE33-F1
#
_entry.id   AF-A0A707PE33-F1
#
_cell.length_a   1.000
_cell.length_b   1.000
_cell.length_c   1.000
_cell.angle_alpha   90.00
_cell.angle_beta   90.00
_cell.angle_gamma   90.00
#
_symmetry.space_group_name_H-M   'P 1'
#
loop_
_entity.id
_entity.type
_entity.pdbx_description
1 polymer ?
#
loop_
_entity_poly.entity_id
_entity_poly.type
_entity_poly.pdbx_seq_one_letter_code
_entity_poly.pdbx_strand_id
1 'polypeptide(L)'
;MADASKLKNRTRKNLGNPPGPEEVATSLNSPEVAPIAVVPDAAEQTAPVPPASSVPETTTPATTQVINSAPYTRRDGRSARKTYRIIPFATRVTPEFDNEIRDIAEREGIKLVEVLENALIAYKAQKGY
;
A
#
# COMPACT_ATOMS: atom_id res chain seq x y z
N MET A 1 22.75 -8.68 29.17
CA MET A 1 23.25 -7.89 28.02
C MET A 1 23.15 -8.75 26.76
N ALA A 2 22.71 -8.21 25.62
CA ALA A 2 22.64 -8.95 24.36
C ALA A 2 24.00 -8.92 23.65
N ASP A 3 24.44 -10.08 23.15
CA ASP A 3 25.79 -10.28 22.62
C ASP A 3 25.83 -10.06 21.09
N ALA A 4 26.43 -8.95 20.65
CA ALA A 4 26.45 -8.49 19.25
C ALA A 4 27.57 -9.12 18.40
N SER A 5 28.33 -10.05 18.96
CA SER A 5 29.52 -10.65 18.33
C SER A 5 29.22 -11.40 17.01
N LYS A 6 27.98 -11.87 16.82
CA LYS A 6 27.55 -12.56 15.58
C LYS A 6 27.28 -11.63 14.39
N LEU A 7 27.15 -10.31 14.59
CA LEU A 7 26.91 -9.37 13.49
C LEU A 7 28.20 -8.99 12.75
N LYS A 8 29.33 -8.84 13.46
CA LYS A 8 30.62 -8.42 12.89
C LYS A 8 31.20 -9.37 11.84
N ASN A 9 30.80 -10.64 11.87
CA ASN A 9 31.23 -11.64 10.89
C ASN A 9 30.32 -11.68 9.65
N ARG A 10 29.09 -11.17 9.74
CA ARG A 10 28.14 -11.15 8.63
C ARG A 10 28.37 -9.95 7.71
N THR A 11 28.70 -8.79 8.28
CA THR A 11 28.95 -7.53 7.55
C THR A 11 30.08 -7.67 6.54
N ARG A 12 31.12 -8.47 6.84
CA ARG A 12 32.29 -8.64 5.96
C ARG A 12 32.15 -9.71 4.88
N LYS A 13 31.18 -10.64 5.01
CA LYS A 13 31.05 -11.78 4.08
C LYS A 13 29.96 -11.60 3.03
N ASN A 14 28.98 -10.72 3.27
CA ASN A 14 27.77 -10.62 2.44
C ASN A 14 27.48 -9.23 1.85
N LEU A 15 28.27 -8.19 2.19
CA LEU A 15 27.99 -6.81 1.78
C LEU A 15 28.95 -6.27 0.70
N GLY A 16 29.83 -7.13 0.15
CA GLY A 16 30.85 -6.72 -0.81
C GLY A 16 31.90 -5.78 -0.19
N ASN A 17 32.90 -5.42 -0.99
CA ASN A 17 33.79 -4.33 -0.63
C ASN A 17 33.00 -3.02 -0.81
N PRO A 18 33.06 -2.07 0.14
CA PRO A 18 32.40 -0.79 -0.05
C PRO A 18 32.96 -0.12 -1.32
N PRO A 19 32.12 0.57 -2.10
CA PRO A 19 32.58 1.29 -3.29
C PRO A 19 33.69 2.27 -2.91
N GLY A 20 34.70 2.37 -3.77
CA GLY A 20 35.79 3.33 -3.59
C GLY A 20 35.27 4.78 -3.58
N PRO A 21 36.05 5.76 -3.08
CA PRO A 21 35.63 7.17 -3.07
C PRO A 21 35.31 7.71 -4.47
N GLU A 22 35.92 7.12 -5.51
CA GLU A 22 35.69 7.45 -6.92
C GLU A 22 34.39 6.82 -7.49
N GLU A 23 33.88 5.75 -6.86
CA GLU A 23 32.68 5.00 -7.30
C GLU A 23 31.39 5.48 -6.61
N VAL A 24 31.48 6.52 -5.78
CA VAL A 24 30.33 7.13 -5.12
C VAL A 24 29.46 7.82 -6.17
N ALA A 25 28.13 7.73 -5.98
CA ALA A 25 27.15 8.33 -6.88
C ALA A 25 27.48 9.81 -7.16
N THR A 26 27.87 10.10 -8.40
CA THR A 26 28.22 11.44 -8.88
C THR A 26 27.00 12.33 -9.10
N SER A 27 25.83 11.92 -8.63
CA SER A 27 24.55 12.61 -8.77
C SER A 27 24.56 14.03 -8.23
N LEU A 28 25.49 14.34 -7.32
CA LEU A 28 25.68 15.69 -6.77
C LEU A 28 26.38 16.65 -7.76
N ASN A 29 27.11 16.11 -8.74
CA ASN A 29 27.72 16.88 -9.84
C ASN A 29 26.85 16.91 -11.10
N SER A 30 25.68 16.25 -11.09
CA SER A 30 24.77 16.28 -12.23
C SER A 30 24.15 17.67 -12.35
N PRO A 31 24.15 18.29 -13.56
CA PRO A 31 23.49 19.57 -13.75
C PRO A 31 21.98 19.42 -13.48
N GLU A 32 21.40 20.40 -12.78
CA GLU A 32 19.98 20.48 -12.39
C GLU A 32 19.09 20.84 -13.60
N VAL A 33 19.21 20.12 -14.71
CA VAL A 33 18.34 20.31 -15.87
C VAL A 33 17.04 19.57 -15.61
N ALA A 34 15.96 20.30 -15.38
CA ALA A 34 14.62 19.73 -15.30
C ALA A 34 14.34 18.98 -16.62
N PRO A 35 13.90 17.71 -16.58
CA PRO A 35 13.45 17.04 -17.78
C PRO A 35 12.26 17.84 -18.35
N ILE A 36 12.45 18.41 -19.53
CA ILE A 36 11.38 19.05 -20.28
C ILE A 36 10.30 18.00 -20.46
N ALA A 37 9.11 18.25 -19.90
CA ALA A 37 7.95 17.42 -20.11
C ALA A 37 7.60 17.47 -21.60
N VAL A 38 8.02 16.46 -22.36
CA VAL A 38 7.48 16.21 -23.69
C VAL A 38 6.06 15.71 -23.45
N VAL A 39 5.11 16.62 -23.60
CA VAL A 39 3.69 16.30 -23.76
C VAL A 39 3.46 16.15 -25.26
N PRO A 40 3.28 14.95 -25.83
CA PRO A 40 2.72 14.83 -27.15
C PRO A 40 1.22 14.60 -27.00
N ASP A 41 0.42 15.65 -27.23
CA ASP A 41 -0.95 15.46 -27.68
C ASP A 41 -1.27 16.37 -28.88
N ALA A 42 -1.86 15.73 -29.89
CA ALA A 42 -2.63 16.21 -31.04
C ALA A 42 -2.00 16.88 -32.31
N ALA A 43 -2.17 16.15 -33.44
CA ALA A 43 -2.41 16.54 -34.85
C ALA A 43 -1.22 17.03 -35.74
N GLU A 44 -1.01 16.65 -37.01
CA GLU A 44 -1.83 16.00 -38.06
C GLU A 44 -0.97 15.55 -39.31
N GLN A 45 -1.46 14.50 -40.03
CA GLN A 45 -1.37 14.23 -41.49
C GLN A 45 0.00 13.84 -42.13
N THR A 46 0.17 12.88 -43.06
CA THR A 46 -0.63 12.35 -44.19
C THR A 46 -0.19 10.91 -44.61
N ALA A 47 -1.13 10.07 -45.05
CA ALA A 47 -0.91 8.74 -45.68
C ALA A 47 -0.47 8.81 -47.16
N PRO A 48 -0.07 7.70 -47.84
CA PRO A 48 -1.06 6.83 -48.49
C PRO A 48 -0.80 5.30 -48.51
N VAL A 49 -1.94 4.59 -48.54
CA VAL A 49 -2.41 3.18 -48.71
C VAL A 49 -1.92 2.41 -49.96
N PRO A 50 -2.34 1.15 -50.29
CA PRO A 50 -2.61 -0.14 -49.58
C PRO A 50 -2.11 -1.36 -50.45
N PRO A 51 -2.72 -2.58 -50.60
CA PRO A 51 -3.65 -3.41 -49.80
C PRO A 51 -3.24 -4.92 -49.68
N ALA A 52 -3.82 -5.66 -48.72
CA ALA A 52 -4.09 -7.10 -48.90
C ALA A 52 -5.31 -7.55 -48.07
N SER A 53 -6.26 -8.12 -48.80
CA SER A 53 -7.59 -8.65 -48.47
C SER A 53 -7.73 -9.48 -47.19
N SER A 54 -8.85 -9.35 -46.47
CA SER A 54 -10.05 -10.22 -46.61
C SER A 54 -11.08 -10.04 -45.48
N VAL A 55 -12.27 -9.57 -45.87
CA VAL A 55 -13.68 -9.80 -45.44
C VAL A 55 -13.97 -11.08 -44.59
N PRO A 56 -15.18 -11.28 -43.98
CA PRO A 56 -16.10 -10.40 -43.24
C PRO A 56 -16.78 -11.07 -41.99
N GLU A 57 -17.46 -10.23 -41.19
CA GLU A 57 -18.76 -10.40 -40.49
C GLU A 57 -19.34 -11.78 -40.02
N THR A 58 -19.77 -11.74 -38.74
CA THR A 58 -20.95 -12.39 -38.13
C THR A 58 -20.98 -13.90 -37.93
N THR A 59 -20.84 -14.35 -36.66
CA THR A 59 -21.76 -15.31 -36.02
C THR A 59 -21.51 -15.44 -34.53
N THR A 60 -22.44 -14.96 -33.71
CA THR A 60 -22.72 -15.50 -32.38
C THR A 60 -23.22 -16.94 -32.56
N PRO A 61 -22.79 -17.90 -31.73
CA PRO A 61 -23.77 -18.42 -30.79
C PRO A 61 -23.22 -18.61 -29.36
N ALA A 62 -24.17 -18.40 -28.45
CA ALA A 62 -24.15 -18.66 -27.04
C ALA A 62 -23.31 -19.87 -26.59
N THR A 63 -22.43 -19.64 -25.61
CA THR A 63 -22.14 -20.64 -24.58
C THR A 63 -22.66 -20.08 -23.26
N THR A 64 -23.87 -20.51 -22.89
CA THR A 64 -24.43 -20.34 -21.55
C THR A 64 -23.66 -21.28 -20.61
N GLN A 65 -22.61 -20.77 -19.98
CA GLN A 65 -22.03 -21.37 -18.78
C GLN A 65 -22.64 -20.67 -17.58
N VAL A 66 -23.57 -21.33 -16.90
CA VAL A 66 -24.10 -20.90 -15.60
C VAL A 66 -22.99 -21.07 -14.56
N ILE A 67 -22.12 -20.07 -14.46
CA ILE A 67 -21.25 -19.90 -13.31
C ILE A 67 -22.06 -19.20 -12.22
N ASN A 68 -22.66 -19.99 -11.32
CA ASN A 68 -22.99 -19.51 -9.98
C ASN A 68 -21.68 -19.15 -9.28
N SER A 69 -21.18 -17.96 -9.57
CA SER A 69 -19.95 -17.41 -9.03
C SER A 69 -20.27 -16.78 -7.67
N ALA A 70 -20.38 -17.62 -6.65
CA ALA A 70 -20.02 -17.14 -5.32
C ALA A 70 -18.59 -16.55 -5.44
N PRO A 71 -18.35 -15.31 -5.00
CA PRO A 71 -17.05 -14.68 -5.18
C PRO A 71 -15.99 -15.54 -4.49
N TYR A 72 -15.09 -16.13 -5.27
CA TYR A 72 -13.93 -16.84 -4.75
C TYR A 72 -13.02 -15.80 -4.06
N THR A 73 -13.21 -15.65 -2.75
CA THR A 73 -12.31 -14.85 -1.93
C THR A 73 -11.01 -15.63 -1.79
N ARG A 74 -9.96 -15.17 -2.48
CA ARG A 74 -8.60 -15.63 -2.20
C ARG A 74 -8.36 -15.41 -0.71
N ARG A 75 -8.30 -16.49 0.06
CA ARG A 75 -7.91 -16.45 1.48
C ARG A 75 -6.45 -16.02 1.51
N ASP A 76 -6.26 -14.71 1.65
CA ASP A 76 -4.95 -14.08 1.70
C ASP A 76 -4.10 -14.78 2.78
N GLY A 77 -2.91 -15.26 2.42
CA GLY A 77 -1.99 -15.91 3.35
C GLY A 77 -1.52 -14.98 4.47
N ARG A 78 -1.70 -13.66 4.31
CA ARG A 78 -1.53 -12.69 5.41
C ARG A 78 -2.60 -12.84 6.48
N SER A 79 -3.83 -13.22 6.10
CA SER A 79 -4.92 -13.52 7.03
C SER A 79 -4.62 -14.81 7.83
N ALA A 80 -3.99 -15.80 7.21
CA ALA A 80 -3.59 -17.05 7.89
C ALA A 80 -2.51 -16.84 8.99
N ARG A 81 -1.71 -15.79 8.88
CA ARG A 81 -0.72 -15.38 9.89
C ARG A 81 -1.26 -14.40 10.94
N LYS A 82 -2.54 -14.02 10.83
CA LYS A 82 -3.16 -13.09 11.77
C LYS A 82 -3.37 -13.83 13.10
N THR A 83 -2.57 -13.48 14.10
CA THR A 83 -2.66 -14.06 15.45
C THR A 83 -3.89 -13.58 16.21
N TYR A 84 -4.67 -12.65 15.64
CA TYR A 84 -5.82 -11.95 16.25
C TYR A 84 -5.56 -11.31 17.62
N ARG A 85 -4.32 -11.36 18.12
CA ARG A 85 -3.89 -10.77 19.39
C ARG A 85 -3.91 -9.24 19.34
N ILE A 86 -3.58 -8.66 18.19
CA ILE A 86 -3.61 -7.22 17.95
C ILE A 86 -4.23 -7.00 16.57
N ILE A 87 -5.34 -6.27 16.52
CA ILE A 87 -5.97 -5.84 15.26
C ILE A 87 -5.69 -4.34 15.12
N PRO A 88 -5.06 -3.90 14.02
CA PRO A 88 -4.83 -2.47 13.80
C PRO A 88 -6.17 -1.76 13.63
N PHE A 89 -6.37 -0.69 14.39
CA PHE A 89 -7.56 0.16 14.34
C PHE A 89 -7.18 1.49 13.70
N ALA A 90 -7.38 1.61 12.37
CA ALA A 90 -6.99 2.78 11.58
C ALA A 90 -8.25 3.44 11.00
N THR A 91 -8.87 4.30 11.77
CA THR A 91 -10.04 5.10 11.36
C THR A 91 -9.63 6.52 11.04
N ARG A 92 -10.42 7.20 10.20
CA ARG A 92 -10.30 8.64 9.99
C ARG A 92 -11.34 9.32 10.87
N VAL A 93 -10.89 10.27 11.68
CA VAL A 93 -11.72 11.01 12.64
C VAL A 93 -11.46 12.50 12.50
N THR A 94 -12.36 13.31 13.07
CA THR A 94 -12.16 14.76 13.15
C THR A 94 -11.01 15.08 14.12
N PRO A 95 -10.31 16.20 13.92
CA PRO A 95 -9.21 16.60 14.80
C PRO A 95 -9.68 16.90 16.23
N GLU A 96 -10.86 17.49 16.40
CA GLU A 96 -11.43 17.79 17.71
C GLU A 96 -11.63 16.52 18.54
N PHE A 97 -12.17 15.47 17.92
CA PHE A 97 -12.37 14.18 18.56
C PHE A 97 -11.04 13.52 18.98
N ASP A 98 -10.02 13.56 18.11
CA ASP A 98 -8.70 13.00 18.45
C ASP A 98 -8.05 13.74 19.62
N ASN A 99 -8.21 15.07 19.68
CA ASN A 99 -7.70 15.89 20.78
C ASN A 99 -8.40 15.56 22.10
N GLU A 100 -9.73 15.49 22.12
CA GLU A 100 -10.49 15.18 23.33
C GLU A 100 -10.12 13.80 23.92
N ILE A 101 -9.94 12.78 23.06
CA ILE A 101 -9.54 11.45 23.53
C ILE A 101 -8.11 11.48 24.08
N ARG A 102 -7.19 12.22 23.45
CA ARG A 102 -5.82 12.38 23.96
C ARG A 102 -5.81 13.06 25.32
N ASP A 103 -6.60 14.10 25.50
CA ASP A 103 -6.69 14.84 26.76
C ASP A 103 -7.23 13.95 27.90
N ILE A 104 -8.25 13.13 27.61
CA ILE A 104 -8.79 12.16 28.58
C ILE A 104 -7.74 11.09 28.91
N ALA A 105 -7.07 10.56 27.89
CA ALA A 105 -6.03 9.53 28.06
C ALA A 105 -4.86 10.05 28.92
N GLU A 106 -4.40 11.28 28.70
CA GLU A 106 -3.34 11.91 29.49
C GLU A 106 -3.78 12.17 30.93
N ARG A 107 -5.00 12.70 31.12
CA ARG A 107 -5.56 12.98 32.44
C ARG A 107 -5.69 11.73 33.30
N GLU A 108 -6.15 10.63 32.71
CA GLU A 108 -6.37 9.36 33.41
C GLU A 108 -5.15 8.44 33.39
N GLY A 109 -4.12 8.76 32.59
CA GLY A 109 -2.90 7.96 32.46
C GLY A 109 -3.11 6.61 31.76
N ILE A 110 -4.12 6.51 30.90
CA ILE A 110 -4.51 5.29 30.18
C ILE A 110 -4.20 5.40 28.68
N LYS A 111 -4.27 4.27 27.95
CA LYS A 111 -4.04 4.31 26.50
C LYS A 111 -5.28 4.86 25.78
N LEU A 112 -5.06 5.52 24.63
CA LEU A 112 -6.13 5.93 23.69
C LEU A 112 -7.13 4.80 23.39
N VAL A 113 -6.63 3.57 23.22
CA VAL A 113 -7.47 2.41 22.94
C VAL A 113 -8.37 2.05 24.13
N GLU A 114 -7.88 2.19 25.36
CA GLU A 114 -8.64 1.88 26.58
C GLU A 114 -9.77 2.90 26.79
N VAL A 115 -9.54 4.18 26.45
CA VAL A 115 -10.59 5.20 26.41
C VAL A 115 -11.71 4.79 25.44
N LEU A 116 -11.35 4.32 24.25
CA LEU A 116 -12.31 3.88 23.23
C LEU A 116 -13.10 2.64 23.66
N GLU A 117 -12.46 1.68 24.33
CA GLU A 117 -13.12 0.50 24.89
C GLU A 117 -14.14 0.89 25.98
N ASN A 118 -13.76 1.79 26.89
CA ASN A 118 -14.65 2.33 27.92
C ASN A 118 -15.83 3.10 27.32
N ALA A 119 -15.58 3.91 26.29
CA ALA A 119 -16.62 4.63 25.57
C ALA A 119 -17.63 3.66 24.93
N LEU A 120 -17.16 2.51 24.41
CA LEU A 120 -18.02 1.49 23.84
C LEU A 120 -18.88 0.79 24.90
N ILE A 121 -18.32 0.50 26.08
CA ILE A 121 -19.08 -0.04 27.22
C ILE A 121 -20.18 0.93 27.64
N ALA A 122 -19.84 2.22 27.81
CA ALA A 122 -20.80 3.27 28.15
C ALA A 122 -21.89 3.41 27.08
N TYR A 123 -21.52 3.38 25.80
CA TYR A 123 -22.47 3.45 24.69
C TYR A 123 -23.45 2.27 24.68
N LYS A 124 -22.97 1.05 24.92
CA LYS A 124 -23.82 -0.15 25.04
C LYS A 124 -24.77 -0.05 26.23
N ALA A 125 -24.27 0.40 27.39
CA ALA A 125 -25.09 0.59 28.58
C ALA A 125 -26.21 1.62 28.35
N GLN A 126 -25.92 2.71 27.62
CA GLN A 126 -26.92 3.74 27.30
C GLN A 126 -27.97 3.27 26.27
N LYS A 127 -27.55 2.49 25.27
CA LYS A 127 -28.41 2.06 24.16
C LYS A 127 -29.07 0.69 24.36
N GLY A 128 -28.63 -0.08 25.36
CA GLY A 128 -29.16 -1.42 25.66
C GLY A 128 -28.80 -2.47 24.61
N TYR A 129 -27.61 -2.37 24.00
CA TYR A 129 -27.08 -3.39 23.08
C TYR A 129 -26.49 -4.60 23.80
#